data_AF-A0A934GIA1-F1
#
_entry.id   AF-A0A934GIA1-F1
#
_cell.length_a   1.000
_cell.length_b   1.000
_cell.length_c   1.000
_cell.angle_alpha   90.00
_cell.angle_beta   90.00
_cell.angle_gamma   90.00
#
_symmetry.space_group_name_H-M   'P 1'
#
loop_
_entity.id
_entity.type
_entity.pdbx_description
1 polymer ?
#
loop_
_entity_poly.entity_id
_entity_poly.type
_entity_poly.pdbx_seq_one_letter_code
_entity_poly.pdbx_strand_id
1 'polypeptide(L)'
;MAKPIKFDESCDNEDLQSLFDSIAAGSEVPLQAAKETPPAVDASGDSDDLQALFDSVSAQVGESDTASQEQPVKHAQVEGSEPGSVFSSLGQMTRELHDTLRELGHDKILGDAARTIPDARQRLSYIIQMTEQAASRALNAIDIAKPIQEEMQARSEALGARWGKVFANQLSADEFKLLATDTHAFLNAVPQQAEATNAQLTEIMMAQDFQDLTGQVVKKVIELVENLETQLLRVLIEAKPPELHVEAPEGMLNGPVINADGRSDVVTSQSQVDDLLESLGF
;
A
#
# COMPACT_ATOMS: atom_id res chain seq x y z
N MET A 1 -14.90 -33.40 27.01
CA MET A 1 -14.96 -32.19 27.86
C MET A 1 -13.54 -31.69 28.02
N ALA A 2 -13.16 -30.62 27.30
CA ALA A 2 -11.82 -30.02 27.38
C ALA A 2 -11.99 -28.53 27.71
N LYS A 3 -11.26 -28.06 28.73
CA LYS A 3 -11.27 -26.68 29.25
C LYS A 3 -10.59 -25.72 28.25
N PRO A 4 -11.07 -24.47 28.12
CA PRO A 4 -10.36 -23.47 27.33
C PRO A 4 -9.19 -22.86 28.12
N ILE A 5 -8.11 -22.61 27.39
CA ILE A 5 -6.89 -21.92 27.82
C ILE A 5 -7.22 -20.42 27.88
N LYS A 6 -6.85 -19.76 28.99
CA LYS A 6 -6.93 -18.30 29.14
C LYS A 6 -5.71 -17.66 28.45
N PHE A 7 -5.95 -16.79 27.47
CA PHE A 7 -4.95 -15.84 27.00
C PHE A 7 -4.92 -14.65 27.98
N ASP A 8 -3.72 -14.27 28.41
CA ASP A 8 -3.46 -13.07 29.20
C ASP A 8 -3.22 -11.92 28.22
N GLU A 9 -4.20 -11.03 28.11
CA GLU A 9 -4.33 -10.01 27.05
C GLU A 9 -3.80 -8.64 27.53
N SER A 10 -3.12 -8.60 28.68
CA SER A 10 -2.77 -7.35 29.36
C SER A 10 -1.33 -6.87 29.14
N CYS A 11 -0.41 -7.74 28.72
CA CYS A 11 1.02 -7.42 28.71
C CYS A 11 1.50 -6.71 27.42
N ASP A 12 0.85 -6.93 26.28
CA ASP A 12 1.33 -6.42 24.97
C ASP A 12 0.90 -4.97 24.67
N ASN A 13 -0.05 -4.41 25.43
CA ASN A 13 -0.60 -3.09 25.13
C ASN A 13 0.26 -1.93 25.65
N GLU A 14 1.03 -2.15 26.73
CA GLU A 14 1.82 -1.10 27.39
C GLU A 14 3.11 -0.78 26.61
N ASP A 15 3.76 -1.79 26.04
CA ASP A 15 4.97 -1.63 25.22
C ASP A 15 4.67 -0.89 23.92
N LEU A 16 3.53 -1.18 23.28
CA LEU A 16 3.10 -0.48 22.07
C LEU A 16 2.79 0.99 22.34
N GLN A 17 2.20 1.30 23.50
CA GLN A 17 1.87 2.67 23.89
C GLN A 17 3.14 3.51 24.14
N SER A 18 4.19 2.89 24.71
CA SER A 18 5.49 3.53 24.91
C SER A 18 6.22 3.89 23.60
N LEU A 19 6.05 3.07 22.56
CA LEU A 19 6.62 3.33 21.23
C LEU A 19 5.93 4.50 20.51
N PHE A 20 4.60 4.62 20.67
CA PHE A 20 3.85 5.75 20.10
C PHE A 20 4.20 7.09 20.76
N ASP A 21 4.37 7.11 22.08
CA ASP A 21 4.76 8.33 22.81
C ASP A 21 6.18 8.80 22.45
N SER A 22 7.10 7.86 22.18
CA SER A 22 8.48 8.16 21.75
C SER A 22 8.52 8.87 20.39
N ILE A 23 7.62 8.52 19.47
CA ILE A 23 7.53 9.15 18.14
C ILE A 23 6.90 10.54 18.23
N ALA A 24 5.90 10.72 19.10
CA ALA A 24 5.25 12.01 19.31
C ALA A 24 6.17 13.05 19.96
N ALA A 25 7.10 12.62 20.82
CA ALA A 25 8.04 13.51 21.51
C ALA A 25 9.24 13.97 20.63
N GLY A 26 9.43 13.39 19.45
CA GLY A 26 10.60 13.63 18.59
C GLY A 26 10.50 14.79 17.58
N SER A 27 9.36 15.49 17.50
CA SER A 27 9.13 16.57 16.52
C SER A 27 8.88 17.92 17.17
N GLU A 28 9.90 18.50 17.80
CA GLU A 28 9.94 19.94 18.10
C GLU A 28 11.27 20.54 17.65
N VAL A 29 11.28 21.17 16.47
CA VAL A 29 12.28 22.17 16.08
C VAL A 29 11.52 23.47 15.75
N PRO A 30 11.70 24.57 16.52
CA PRO A 30 11.01 25.83 16.27
C PRO A 30 11.86 26.77 15.41
N LEU A 31 11.34 27.26 14.28
CA LEU A 31 11.92 28.39 13.55
C LEU A 31 10.85 29.39 13.07
N GLN A 32 11.23 30.65 13.24
CA GLN A 32 10.45 31.89 13.27
C GLN A 32 9.79 32.31 11.95
N ALA A 33 8.76 33.16 12.11
CA ALA A 33 8.02 33.86 11.08
C ALA A 33 8.89 34.84 10.25
N ALA A 34 8.85 34.69 8.93
CA ALA A 34 9.20 35.72 7.96
C ALA A 34 7.95 36.08 7.15
N LYS A 35 7.74 37.39 7.01
CA LYS A 35 6.55 38.05 6.46
C LYS A 35 6.80 38.30 4.98
N GLU A 36 6.14 37.58 4.08
CA GLU A 36 6.14 37.91 2.64
C GLU A 36 4.77 37.70 2.00
N THR A 37 4.45 38.62 1.08
CA THR A 37 3.15 38.91 0.49
C THR A 37 3.04 38.13 -0.82
N PRO A 38 1.88 37.59 -1.22
CA PRO A 38 1.81 36.75 -2.43
C PRO A 38 1.97 37.60 -3.70
N PRO A 39 2.79 37.21 -4.69
CA PRO A 39 2.75 37.85 -5.99
C PRO A 39 1.59 37.31 -6.81
N ALA A 40 0.99 38.24 -7.55
CA ALA A 40 -0.08 38.03 -8.50
C ALA A 40 0.38 37.15 -9.68
N VAL A 41 -0.57 36.40 -10.20
CA VAL A 41 -0.49 35.66 -11.46
C VAL A 41 -0.59 36.64 -12.62
N ASP A 42 0.55 36.96 -13.25
CA ASP A 42 0.59 37.67 -14.52
C ASP A 42 0.87 36.70 -15.67
N ALA A 43 -0.14 36.57 -16.54
CA ALA A 43 -0.07 35.86 -17.80
C ALA A 43 0.62 36.73 -18.85
N SER A 44 1.94 36.59 -19.02
CA SER A 44 2.64 36.77 -20.29
C SER A 44 4.15 36.54 -20.13
N GLY A 45 4.70 35.62 -20.94
CA GLY A 45 6.10 35.69 -21.37
C GLY A 45 7.11 35.00 -20.47
N ASP A 46 7.25 33.69 -20.63
CA ASP A 46 8.58 33.07 -20.52
C ASP A 46 8.77 32.04 -21.64
N SER A 47 9.08 32.58 -22.82
CA SER A 47 9.35 31.85 -24.05
C SER A 47 10.81 32.01 -24.49
N ASP A 48 11.53 32.99 -23.94
CA ASP A 48 12.85 33.38 -24.46
C ASP A 48 13.98 32.55 -23.83
N ASP A 49 13.88 32.21 -22.54
CA ASP A 49 14.90 31.39 -21.87
C ASP A 49 14.84 29.91 -22.32
N LEU A 50 13.64 29.40 -22.59
CA LEU A 50 13.46 28.05 -23.16
C LEU A 50 13.87 27.98 -24.63
N GLN A 51 13.65 29.06 -25.39
CA GLN A 51 14.12 29.15 -26.78
C GLN A 51 15.65 29.25 -26.85
N ALA A 52 16.29 29.97 -25.94
CA ALA A 52 17.74 30.05 -25.84
C ALA A 52 18.38 28.68 -25.48
N LEU A 53 17.74 27.90 -24.60
CA LEU A 53 18.17 26.55 -24.28
C LEU A 53 18.01 25.59 -25.48
N PHE A 54 16.92 25.74 -26.25
CA PHE A 54 16.69 24.93 -27.43
C PHE A 54 17.67 25.25 -28.56
N ASP A 55 17.97 26.53 -28.80
CA ASP A 55 18.95 26.97 -29.78
C ASP A 55 20.38 26.54 -29.39
N SER A 56 20.72 26.52 -28.10
CA SER A 56 22.00 26.01 -27.60
C SER A 56 22.17 24.50 -27.85
N VAL A 57 21.11 23.70 -27.68
CA VAL A 57 21.15 22.26 -27.95
C VAL A 57 21.21 21.97 -29.46
N SER A 58 20.52 22.79 -30.26
CA SER A 58 20.53 22.71 -31.72
C SER A 58 21.91 23.04 -32.30
N ALA A 59 22.59 24.05 -31.75
CA ALA A 59 23.96 24.42 -32.14
C ALA A 59 24.98 23.32 -31.80
N GLN A 60 24.81 22.64 -30.66
CA GLN A 60 25.68 21.54 -30.24
C GLN A 60 25.55 20.28 -31.13
N VAL A 61 24.39 20.09 -31.77
CA VAL A 61 24.13 18.96 -32.69
C VAL A 61 24.44 19.33 -34.15
N GLY A 62 24.45 20.62 -34.51
CA GLY A 62 24.72 21.11 -35.86
C GLY A 62 26.20 21.19 -36.25
N GLU A 63 27.15 21.09 -35.32
CA GLU A 63 28.59 21.16 -35.62
C GLU A 63 29.23 19.84 -36.08
N SER A 64 28.48 18.74 -36.19
CA SER A 64 29.01 17.45 -36.64
C SER A 64 28.75 17.11 -38.11
N ASP A 65 28.14 18.01 -38.90
CA ASP A 65 27.90 17.75 -40.33
C ASP A 65 28.06 19.02 -41.17
N THR A 66 29.30 19.31 -41.63
CA THR A 66 29.66 19.83 -42.97
C THR A 66 31.07 20.41 -43.00
N ALA A 67 32.03 19.67 -43.55
CA ALA A 67 33.07 20.18 -44.45
C ALA A 67 33.97 19.03 -44.94
N SER A 68 33.68 18.52 -46.14
CA SER A 68 34.67 17.80 -46.93
C SER A 68 35.75 18.79 -47.41
N GLN A 69 36.97 18.65 -46.90
CA GLN A 69 38.19 18.97 -47.63
C GLN A 69 39.18 17.82 -47.49
N GLU A 70 39.48 17.20 -48.62
CA GLU A 70 40.54 16.19 -48.78
C GLU A 70 41.92 16.82 -48.51
N GLN A 71 42.66 16.29 -47.53
CA GLN A 71 44.12 16.09 -47.62
C GLN A 71 44.60 15.11 -46.51
N PRO A 72 45.59 14.25 -46.80
CA PRO A 72 45.84 13.04 -46.01
C PRO A 72 46.75 13.37 -44.82
N VAL A 73 46.24 13.16 -43.60
CA VAL A 73 47.06 13.18 -42.39
C VAL A 73 47.12 11.79 -41.78
N LYS A 74 48.36 11.38 -41.56
CA LYS A 74 48.85 10.06 -41.20
C LYS A 74 48.16 9.50 -39.97
N HIS A 75 47.96 8.18 -39.99
CA HIS A 75 47.68 7.36 -38.82
C HIS A 75 48.59 7.76 -37.65
N ALA A 76 47.98 8.30 -36.60
CA ALA A 76 48.54 8.29 -35.26
C ALA A 76 47.53 7.52 -34.40
N GLN A 77 47.84 6.23 -34.30
CA GLN A 77 47.25 5.28 -33.38
C GLN A 77 47.30 5.87 -31.96
N VAL A 78 46.13 6.13 -31.39
CA VAL A 78 45.95 6.31 -29.95
C VAL A 78 44.96 5.25 -29.51
N GLU A 79 45.51 4.26 -28.82
CA GLU A 79 44.79 3.22 -28.10
C GLU A 79 43.84 3.87 -27.08
N GLY A 80 42.56 3.57 -27.24
CA GLY A 80 41.54 3.78 -26.24
C GLY A 80 40.37 2.91 -26.66
N SER A 81 40.17 1.77 -25.99
CA SER A 81 39.09 0.83 -26.26
C SER A 81 37.79 1.59 -26.48
N GLU A 82 37.32 1.59 -27.72
CA GLU A 82 36.18 2.40 -28.12
C GLU A 82 34.94 1.93 -27.34
N PRO A 83 34.25 2.81 -26.59
CA PRO A 83 32.94 2.46 -26.03
C PRO A 83 31.99 1.94 -27.12
N GLY A 84 32.17 2.38 -28.37
CA GLY A 84 31.47 1.88 -29.55
C GLY A 84 31.61 0.38 -29.82
N SER A 85 32.76 -0.26 -29.53
CA SER A 85 32.90 -1.71 -29.75
C SER A 85 32.07 -2.52 -28.75
N VAL A 86 32.02 -2.08 -27.49
CA VAL A 86 31.19 -2.68 -26.44
C VAL A 86 29.71 -2.46 -26.73
N PHE A 87 29.31 -1.25 -27.14
CA PHE A 87 27.93 -0.98 -27.57
C PHE A 87 27.55 -1.79 -28.83
N SER A 88 28.46 -1.99 -29.78
CA SER A 88 28.22 -2.80 -30.97
C SER A 88 28.07 -4.28 -30.64
N SER A 89 28.91 -4.80 -29.74
CA SER A 89 28.88 -6.20 -29.30
C SER A 89 27.63 -6.48 -28.47
N LEU A 90 27.22 -5.55 -27.59
CA LEU A 90 25.96 -5.61 -26.85
C LEU A 90 24.76 -5.55 -27.80
N GLY A 91 24.82 -4.69 -28.83
CA GLY A 91 23.79 -4.58 -29.86
C GLY A 91 23.67 -5.83 -30.73
N GLN A 92 24.78 -6.55 -30.97
CA GLN A 92 24.80 -7.81 -31.70
C GLN A 92 24.26 -8.96 -30.84
N MET A 93 24.69 -9.07 -29.58
CA MET A 93 24.15 -10.06 -28.62
C MET A 93 22.65 -9.85 -28.36
N THR A 94 22.18 -8.60 -28.29
CA THR A 94 20.75 -8.29 -28.09
C THR A 94 19.93 -8.67 -29.33
N ARG A 95 20.46 -8.48 -30.54
CA ARG A 95 19.82 -8.92 -31.79
C ARG A 95 19.82 -10.43 -31.91
N GLU A 96 20.91 -11.09 -31.56
CA GLU A 96 21.01 -12.55 -31.58
C GLU A 96 20.06 -13.18 -30.55
N LEU A 97 19.95 -12.59 -29.34
CA LEU A 97 18.94 -12.97 -28.36
C LEU A 97 17.50 -12.73 -28.86
N HIS A 98 17.24 -11.58 -29.48
CA HIS A 98 15.93 -11.26 -30.03
C HIS A 98 15.53 -12.20 -31.17
N ASP A 99 16.46 -12.48 -32.09
CA ASP A 99 16.23 -13.35 -33.25
C ASP A 99 16.07 -14.81 -32.80
N THR A 100 16.83 -15.27 -31.81
CA THR A 100 16.62 -16.60 -31.19
C THR A 100 15.29 -16.69 -30.45
N LEU A 101 14.90 -15.68 -29.66
CA LEU A 101 13.58 -15.62 -29.02
C LEU A 101 12.43 -15.60 -30.04
N ARG A 102 12.63 -14.95 -31.18
CA ARG A 102 11.67 -14.90 -32.28
C ARG A 102 11.59 -16.23 -33.04
N GLU A 103 12.72 -16.88 -33.28
CA GLU A 103 12.82 -18.17 -33.94
C GLU A 103 12.23 -19.31 -33.09
N LEU A 104 12.37 -19.22 -31.76
CA LEU A 104 11.72 -20.09 -30.78
C LEU A 104 10.21 -19.77 -30.57
N GLY A 105 9.70 -18.68 -31.17
CA GLY A 105 8.30 -18.27 -31.06
C GLY A 105 7.90 -17.63 -29.72
N HIS A 106 8.88 -17.23 -28.90
CA HIS A 106 8.67 -16.67 -27.56
C HIS A 106 8.50 -15.14 -27.52
N ASP A 107 8.71 -14.44 -28.63
CA ASP A 107 8.43 -12.99 -28.78
C ASP A 107 6.99 -12.63 -28.36
N LYS A 108 6.04 -13.54 -28.65
CA LYS A 108 4.63 -13.39 -28.27
C LYS A 108 4.42 -13.48 -26.75
N ILE A 109 5.14 -14.37 -26.06
CA ILE A 109 5.06 -14.56 -24.61
C ILE A 109 5.64 -13.33 -23.89
N LEU A 110 6.78 -12.83 -24.34
CA LEU A 110 7.41 -11.65 -23.75
C LEU A 110 6.58 -10.38 -24.01
N GLY A 111 5.98 -10.27 -25.20
CA GLY A 111 5.03 -9.21 -25.52
C GLY A 111 3.74 -9.26 -24.69
N ASP A 112 3.21 -10.46 -24.43
CA ASP A 112 2.03 -10.67 -23.60
C ASP A 112 2.34 -10.37 -22.12
N ALA A 113 3.51 -10.76 -21.62
CA ALA A 113 4.03 -10.40 -20.30
C ALA A 113 4.17 -8.87 -20.11
N ALA A 114 4.77 -8.20 -21.10
CA ALA A 114 4.96 -6.76 -21.09
C ALA A 114 3.64 -5.97 -21.05
N ARG A 115 2.54 -6.56 -21.55
CA ARG A 115 1.18 -5.98 -21.47
C ARG A 115 0.46 -6.33 -20.18
N THR A 116 0.75 -7.50 -19.64
CA THR A 116 0.09 -8.10 -18.47
C THR A 116 0.50 -7.44 -17.16
N ILE A 117 1.79 -7.16 -16.97
CA ILE A 117 2.30 -6.56 -15.72
C ILE A 117 1.68 -5.17 -15.44
N PRO A 118 1.59 -4.25 -16.43
CA PRO A 118 0.89 -2.98 -16.23
C PRO A 118 -0.59 -3.12 -15.85
N ASP A 119 -1.31 -4.10 -16.42
CA ASP A 119 -2.72 -4.38 -16.08
C ASP A 119 -2.85 -4.88 -14.64
N ALA A 120 -1.99 -5.82 -14.22
CA ALA A 120 -1.93 -6.29 -12.83
C ALA A 120 -1.69 -5.13 -11.85
N ARG A 121 -0.75 -4.23 -12.17
CA ARG A 121 -0.47 -3.03 -11.36
C ARG A 121 -1.68 -2.11 -11.26
N GLN A 122 -2.39 -1.87 -12.36
CA GLN A 122 -3.61 -1.05 -12.36
C GLN A 122 -4.70 -1.67 -11.47
N ARG A 123 -4.89 -2.99 -11.55
CA ARG A 123 -5.83 -3.73 -10.70
C ARG A 123 -5.46 -3.67 -9.22
N LEU A 124 -4.19 -3.83 -8.88
CA LEU A 124 -3.70 -3.70 -7.50
C LEU A 124 -3.88 -2.27 -6.98
N SER A 125 -3.59 -1.26 -7.81
CA SER A 125 -3.82 0.15 -7.46
C SER A 125 -5.31 0.44 -7.22
N TYR A 126 -6.18 -0.15 -8.04
CA TYR A 126 -7.63 -0.08 -7.85
C TYR A 126 -8.06 -0.71 -6.51
N ILE A 127 -7.51 -1.87 -6.14
CA ILE A 127 -7.79 -2.51 -4.85
C ILE A 127 -7.39 -1.61 -3.68
N ILE A 128 -6.20 -0.99 -3.74
CA ILE A 128 -5.72 -0.07 -2.70
C ILE A 128 -6.71 1.10 -2.54
N GLN A 129 -7.08 1.75 -3.64
CA GLN A 129 -8.01 2.88 -3.61
C GLN A 129 -9.38 2.49 -3.05
N MET A 130 -9.94 1.35 -3.46
CA MET A 130 -11.23 0.87 -2.96
C MET A 130 -11.18 0.53 -1.48
N THR A 131 -10.07 -0.05 -1.01
CA THR A 131 -9.86 -0.38 0.40
C THR A 131 -9.75 0.88 1.26
N GLU A 132 -9.01 1.88 0.79
CA GLU A 132 -8.90 3.18 1.46
C GLU A 132 -10.26 3.88 1.55
N GLN A 133 -11.03 3.89 0.45
CA GLN A 133 -12.35 4.50 0.42
C GLN A 133 -13.32 3.82 1.40
N ALA A 134 -13.32 2.49 1.43
CA ALA A 134 -14.17 1.72 2.33
C ALA A 134 -13.80 1.96 3.80
N ALA A 135 -12.50 1.94 4.12
CA ALA A 135 -12.00 2.23 5.46
C ALA A 135 -12.38 3.65 5.90
N SER A 136 -12.19 4.64 5.03
CA SER A 136 -12.56 6.03 5.31
C SER A 136 -14.06 6.18 5.56
N ARG A 137 -14.93 5.58 4.73
CA ARG A 137 -16.39 5.60 4.96
C ARG A 137 -16.77 4.95 6.28
N ALA A 138 -16.21 3.79 6.60
CA ALA A 138 -16.51 3.08 7.84
C ALA A 138 -16.07 3.89 9.07
N LEU A 139 -14.85 4.47 9.05
CA LEU A 139 -14.37 5.33 10.14
C LEU A 139 -15.27 6.57 10.31
N ASN A 140 -15.63 7.25 9.22
CA ASN A 140 -16.50 8.43 9.30
C ASN A 140 -17.86 8.08 9.91
N ALA A 141 -18.44 6.93 9.56
CA ALA A 141 -19.70 6.48 10.14
C ALA A 141 -19.56 6.16 11.65
N ILE A 142 -18.43 5.59 12.07
CA ILE A 142 -18.12 5.35 13.48
C ILE A 142 -17.96 6.69 14.24
N ASP A 143 -17.25 7.65 13.66
CA ASP A 143 -17.03 8.99 14.24
C ASP A 143 -18.35 9.74 14.49
N ILE A 144 -19.39 9.46 13.70
CA ILE A 144 -20.73 10.01 13.88
C ILE A 144 -21.54 9.18 14.89
N ALA A 145 -21.51 7.84 14.80
CA ALA A 145 -22.33 6.96 15.63
C ALA A 145 -21.90 6.94 17.11
N LYS A 146 -20.59 6.95 17.37
CA LYS A 146 -20.02 6.84 18.70
C LYS A 146 -20.47 7.96 19.65
N PRO A 147 -20.40 9.26 19.31
CA PRO A 147 -20.86 10.32 20.20
C PRO A 147 -22.38 10.26 20.47
N ILE A 148 -23.18 9.79 19.51
CA ILE A 148 -24.63 9.61 19.71
C ILE A 148 -24.90 8.57 20.80
N GLN A 149 -24.18 7.43 20.77
CA GLN A 149 -24.32 6.39 21.79
C GLN A 149 -23.77 6.82 23.15
N GLU A 150 -22.64 7.51 23.18
CA GLU A 150 -22.07 8.05 24.42
C GLU A 150 -23.02 9.07 25.08
N GLU A 151 -23.64 9.97 24.30
CA GLU A 151 -24.62 10.92 24.82
C GLU A 151 -25.88 10.20 25.35
N MET A 152 -26.41 9.24 24.59
CA MET A 152 -27.58 8.47 24.99
C MET A 152 -27.32 7.70 26.29
N GLN A 153 -26.16 7.05 26.41
CA GLN A 153 -25.73 6.32 27.61
C GLN A 153 -25.59 7.28 28.80
N ALA A 154 -24.86 8.39 28.65
CA ALA A 154 -24.65 9.35 29.73
C ALA A 154 -25.97 9.94 30.24
N ARG A 155 -26.90 10.29 29.33
CA ARG A 155 -28.24 10.77 29.71
C ARG A 155 -29.04 9.69 30.44
N SER A 156 -29.01 8.44 29.95
CA SER A 156 -29.68 7.31 30.58
C SER A 156 -29.18 7.07 32.01
N GLU A 157 -27.86 7.04 32.21
CA GLU A 157 -27.24 6.86 33.52
C GLU A 157 -27.59 8.00 34.49
N ALA A 158 -27.53 9.25 34.03
CA ALA A 158 -27.89 10.41 34.82
C ALA A 158 -29.36 10.40 35.25
N LEU A 159 -30.28 10.03 34.34
CA LEU A 159 -31.70 9.86 34.67
C LEU A 159 -31.91 8.71 35.65
N GLY A 160 -31.26 7.57 35.43
CA GLY A 160 -31.32 6.40 36.32
C GLY A 160 -30.88 6.73 37.74
N ALA A 161 -29.77 7.46 37.91
CA ALA A 161 -29.29 7.90 39.21
C ALA A 161 -30.31 8.83 39.93
N ARG A 162 -30.96 9.73 39.19
CA ARG A 162 -32.00 10.62 39.75
C ARG A 162 -33.27 9.86 40.12
N TRP A 163 -33.69 8.89 39.30
CA TRP A 163 -34.79 7.99 39.64
C TRP A 163 -34.47 7.13 40.87
N GLY A 164 -33.22 6.70 41.05
CA GLY A 164 -32.77 6.03 42.28
C GLY A 164 -33.03 6.87 43.54
N LYS A 165 -32.77 8.18 43.48
CA LYS A 165 -33.08 9.10 44.60
C LYS A 165 -34.58 9.23 44.88
N VAL A 166 -35.43 9.15 43.84
CA VAL A 166 -36.89 9.12 44.02
C VAL A 166 -37.30 7.89 44.83
N PHE A 167 -36.83 6.70 44.44
CA PHE A 167 -37.16 5.46 45.13
C PHE A 167 -36.57 5.37 46.56
N ALA A 168 -35.50 6.12 46.83
CA ALA A 168 -34.94 6.27 48.16
C ALA A 168 -35.65 7.33 49.02
N ASN A 169 -36.70 8.00 48.51
CA ASN A 169 -37.37 9.14 49.14
C ASN A 169 -36.42 10.32 49.45
N GLN A 170 -35.40 10.53 48.61
CA GLN A 170 -34.35 11.56 48.76
C GLN A 170 -34.51 12.72 47.76
N LEU A 171 -35.69 12.86 47.15
CA LEU A 171 -35.96 13.87 46.12
C LEU A 171 -37.16 14.73 46.50
N SER A 172 -37.07 16.04 46.29
CA SER A 172 -38.20 16.96 46.50
C SER A 172 -39.26 16.84 45.39
N ALA A 173 -40.46 17.35 45.66
CA ALA A 173 -41.56 17.36 44.69
C ALA A 173 -41.25 18.19 43.44
N ASP A 174 -40.47 19.26 43.56
CA ASP A 174 -40.12 20.11 42.41
C ASP A 174 -39.01 19.48 41.55
N GLU A 175 -38.01 18.85 42.18
CA GLU A 175 -37.00 18.05 41.49
C GLU A 175 -37.63 16.85 40.76
N PHE A 176 -38.69 16.26 41.31
CA PHE A 176 -39.43 15.18 40.69
C PHE A 176 -40.13 15.63 39.40
N LYS A 177 -40.80 16.80 39.41
CA LYS A 177 -41.44 17.36 38.21
C LYS A 177 -40.41 17.62 37.11
N LEU A 178 -39.24 18.15 37.47
CA LEU A 178 -38.15 18.36 36.54
C LEU A 178 -37.65 17.03 35.98
N LEU A 179 -37.42 16.03 36.83
CA LEU A 179 -37.01 14.68 36.41
C LEU A 179 -38.02 14.02 35.46
N ALA A 180 -39.32 14.15 35.74
CA ALA A 180 -40.37 13.61 34.87
C ALA A 180 -40.35 14.30 33.49
N THR A 181 -40.12 15.61 33.46
CA THR A 181 -39.99 16.38 32.21
C THR A 181 -38.75 15.96 31.43
N ASP A 182 -37.60 15.86 32.09
CA ASP A 182 -36.33 15.44 31.47
C ASP A 182 -36.40 14.00 30.95
N THR A 183 -37.06 13.10 31.70
CA THR A 183 -37.28 11.71 31.29
C THR A 183 -38.18 11.64 30.06
N HIS A 184 -39.27 12.42 30.03
CA HIS A 184 -40.14 12.48 28.86
C HIS A 184 -39.40 13.04 27.63
N ALA A 185 -38.58 14.07 27.80
CA ALA A 185 -37.75 14.61 26.72
C ALA A 185 -36.74 13.58 26.20
N PHE A 186 -36.06 12.86 27.09
CA PHE A 186 -35.14 11.78 26.72
C PHE A 186 -35.86 10.66 25.95
N LEU A 187 -37.00 10.18 26.44
CA LEU A 187 -37.76 9.12 25.77
C LEU A 187 -38.23 9.50 24.37
N ASN A 188 -38.50 10.80 24.13
CA ASN A 188 -38.84 11.29 22.79
C ASN A 188 -37.61 11.45 21.87
N ALA A 189 -36.40 11.63 22.43
CA ALA A 189 -35.16 11.76 21.67
C ALA A 189 -34.54 10.40 21.28
N VAL A 190 -34.75 9.36 22.11
CA VAL A 190 -34.18 8.02 21.89
C VAL A 190 -34.47 7.45 20.50
N PRO A 191 -35.71 7.48 19.96
CA PRO A 191 -35.98 6.95 18.62
C PRO A 191 -35.14 7.63 17.53
N GLN A 192 -35.00 8.96 17.59
CA GLN A 192 -34.23 9.72 16.62
C GLN A 192 -32.73 9.39 16.70
N GLN A 193 -32.18 9.28 17.91
CA GLN A 193 -30.78 8.90 18.12
C GLN A 193 -30.52 7.45 17.68
N ALA A 194 -31.45 6.52 17.96
CA ALA A 194 -31.34 5.13 17.53
C ALA A 194 -31.42 4.99 16.00
N GLU A 195 -32.31 5.76 15.34
CA GLU A 195 -32.40 5.82 13.88
C GLU A 195 -31.12 6.39 13.26
N ALA A 196 -30.57 7.47 13.83
CA ALA A 196 -29.31 8.06 13.38
C ALA A 196 -28.13 7.07 13.50
N THR A 197 -28.02 6.35 14.62
CA THR A 197 -27.02 5.29 14.80
C THR A 197 -27.22 4.16 13.78
N ASN A 198 -28.46 3.71 13.56
CA ASN A 198 -28.75 2.65 12.59
C ASN A 198 -28.40 3.06 11.14
N ALA A 199 -28.62 4.33 10.80
CA ALA A 199 -28.20 4.87 9.51
C ALA A 199 -26.67 4.78 9.34
N GLN A 200 -25.89 5.07 10.38
CA GLN A 200 -24.43 4.90 10.33
C GLN A 200 -24.01 3.43 10.23
N LEU A 201 -24.67 2.51 10.95
CA LEU A 201 -24.41 1.08 10.80
C LEU A 201 -24.71 0.59 9.38
N THR A 202 -25.74 1.14 8.74
CA THR A 202 -26.07 0.86 7.33
C THR A 202 -24.98 1.40 6.40
N GLU A 203 -24.45 2.60 6.65
CA GLU A 203 -23.32 3.14 5.87
C GLU A 203 -22.07 2.27 6.01
N ILE A 204 -21.76 1.75 7.22
CA ILE A 204 -20.66 0.81 7.43
C ILE A 204 -20.88 -0.48 6.62
N MET A 205 -22.11 -1.01 6.62
CA MET A 205 -22.45 -2.21 5.85
C MET A 205 -22.29 -1.95 4.34
N MET A 206 -22.78 -0.83 3.82
CA MET A 206 -22.62 -0.48 2.41
C MET A 206 -21.17 -0.19 2.04
N ALA A 207 -20.38 0.36 2.97
CA ALA A 207 -18.95 0.54 2.78
C ALA A 207 -18.22 -0.79 2.60
N GLN A 208 -18.79 -1.94 3.02
CA GLN A 208 -18.22 -3.29 2.88
C GLN A 208 -18.39 -3.90 1.49
N ASP A 209 -19.25 -3.34 0.62
CA ASP A 209 -19.47 -3.83 -0.76
C ASP A 209 -18.17 -3.83 -1.59
N PHE A 210 -17.13 -3.09 -1.16
CA PHE A 210 -15.79 -3.17 -1.76
C PHE A 210 -15.17 -4.56 -1.68
N GLN A 211 -15.52 -5.39 -0.70
CA GLN A 211 -14.90 -6.70 -0.49
C GLN A 211 -15.20 -7.66 -1.66
N ASP A 212 -16.43 -7.66 -2.19
CA ASP A 212 -16.78 -8.51 -3.34
C ASP A 212 -16.01 -8.08 -4.59
N LEU A 213 -15.98 -6.76 -4.85
CA LEU A 213 -15.35 -6.22 -6.03
C LEU A 213 -13.82 -6.37 -5.98
N THR A 214 -13.21 -6.11 -4.82
CA THR A 214 -11.77 -6.33 -4.62
C THR A 214 -11.41 -7.80 -4.67
N GLY A 215 -12.22 -8.69 -4.10
CA GLY A 215 -12.02 -10.15 -4.17
C GLY A 215 -12.01 -10.68 -5.61
N GLN A 216 -12.94 -10.22 -6.44
CA GLN A 216 -12.96 -10.57 -7.86
C GLN A 216 -11.73 -10.06 -8.62
N VAL A 217 -11.27 -8.84 -8.29
CA VAL A 217 -10.08 -8.25 -8.91
C VAL A 217 -8.81 -8.99 -8.48
N VAL A 218 -8.67 -9.31 -7.19
CA VAL A 218 -7.56 -10.11 -6.66
C VAL A 218 -7.49 -11.46 -7.36
N LYS A 219 -8.63 -12.16 -7.48
CA LYS A 219 -8.68 -13.45 -8.19
C LYS A 219 -8.16 -13.34 -9.63
N LYS A 220 -8.58 -12.30 -10.36
CA LYS A 220 -8.08 -12.06 -11.72
C LYS A 220 -6.59 -11.73 -11.76
N VAL A 221 -6.07 -10.99 -10.77
CA VAL A 221 -4.63 -10.71 -10.67
C VAL A 221 -3.86 -12.00 -10.39
N ILE A 222 -4.35 -12.88 -9.51
CA ILE A 222 -3.73 -14.18 -9.23
C ILE A 222 -3.69 -15.04 -10.50
N GLU A 223 -4.84 -15.21 -11.18
CA GLU A 223 -4.90 -15.96 -12.44
C GLU A 223 -3.93 -15.38 -13.49
N LEU A 224 -3.80 -14.06 -13.56
CA LEU A 224 -2.89 -13.37 -14.47
C LEU A 224 -1.42 -13.63 -14.14
N VAL A 225 -1.06 -13.63 -12.85
CA VAL A 225 0.30 -13.92 -12.37
C VAL A 225 0.66 -15.40 -12.58
N GLU A 226 -0.24 -16.33 -12.28
CA GLU A 226 -0.03 -17.78 -12.51
C GLU A 226 0.20 -18.10 -13.99
N ASN A 227 -0.58 -17.45 -14.87
CA ASN A 227 -0.41 -17.59 -16.32
C ASN A 227 0.92 -17.03 -16.80
N LEU A 228 1.36 -15.89 -16.24
CA LEU A 228 2.66 -15.30 -16.54
C LEU A 228 3.81 -16.18 -16.06
N GLU A 229 3.73 -16.68 -14.82
CA GLU A 229 4.71 -17.58 -14.22
C GLU A 229 4.89 -18.85 -15.06
N THR A 230 3.79 -19.51 -15.42
CA THR A 230 3.82 -20.73 -16.24
C THR A 230 4.50 -20.50 -17.59
N GLN A 231 4.22 -19.36 -18.23
CA GLN A 231 4.82 -19.01 -19.51
C GLN A 231 6.31 -18.71 -19.39
N LEU A 232 6.73 -17.98 -18.37
CA LEU A 232 8.15 -17.69 -18.11
C LEU A 232 8.93 -18.95 -17.74
N LEU A 233 8.35 -19.85 -16.93
CA LEU A 233 8.94 -21.14 -16.61
C LEU A 233 9.14 -22.00 -17.86
N ARG A 234 8.17 -22.02 -18.77
CA ARG A 234 8.29 -22.75 -20.05
C ARG A 234 9.46 -22.22 -20.88
N VAL A 235 9.58 -20.90 -21.01
CA VAL A 235 10.70 -20.26 -21.71
C VAL A 235 12.03 -20.60 -21.04
N LEU A 236 12.10 -20.55 -19.70
CA LEU A 236 13.32 -20.91 -18.95
C LEU A 236 13.72 -22.38 -19.11
N ILE A 237 12.76 -23.31 -19.17
CA ILE A 237 13.03 -24.73 -19.39
C ILE A 237 13.53 -24.97 -20.82
N GLU A 238 12.91 -24.32 -21.81
CA GLU A 238 13.23 -24.49 -23.23
C GLU A 238 14.55 -23.79 -23.63
N ALA A 239 14.87 -22.65 -23.00
CA ALA A 239 16.11 -21.91 -23.20
C ALA A 239 17.29 -22.39 -22.33
N LYS A 240 17.10 -23.41 -21.47
CA LYS A 240 18.14 -23.89 -20.55
C LYS A 240 19.27 -24.60 -21.32
N PRO A 241 20.53 -24.16 -21.22
CA PRO A 241 21.67 -24.97 -21.67
C PRO A 241 21.75 -26.25 -20.81
N PRO A 242 22.15 -27.41 -21.37
CA PRO A 242 22.18 -28.69 -20.64
C PRO A 242 23.11 -28.72 -19.41
N GLU A 243 23.89 -27.67 -19.16
CA GLU A 243 24.94 -27.62 -18.13
C GLU A 243 24.60 -26.72 -16.91
N LEU A 244 23.48 -25.97 -16.91
CA LEU A 244 23.14 -25.06 -15.81
C LEU A 244 22.13 -25.69 -14.83
N HIS A 245 22.66 -26.42 -13.85
CA HIS A 245 21.97 -26.68 -12.58
C HIS A 245 22.10 -25.43 -11.70
N VAL A 246 21.15 -24.49 -11.83
CA VAL A 246 20.99 -23.43 -10.85
C VAL A 246 20.07 -23.98 -9.76
N GLU A 247 20.63 -24.26 -8.57
CA GLU A 247 19.84 -24.48 -7.36
C GLU A 247 18.97 -23.23 -7.11
N ALA A 248 17.67 -23.42 -6.91
CA ALA A 248 16.76 -22.31 -6.68
C ALA A 248 17.13 -21.60 -5.36
N PRO A 249 17.30 -20.27 -5.33
CA PRO A 249 17.51 -19.56 -4.08
C PRO A 249 16.21 -19.61 -3.24
N GLU A 250 16.22 -20.46 -2.22
CA GLU A 250 15.25 -20.45 -1.13
C GLU A 250 15.43 -19.13 -0.35
N GLY A 251 14.46 -18.20 -0.41
CA GLY A 251 14.48 -17.08 0.54
C GLY A 251 13.96 -15.71 0.08
N MET A 252 13.06 -15.62 -0.91
CA MET A 252 12.53 -14.31 -1.36
C MET A 252 11.01 -14.15 -1.20
N LEU A 253 10.44 -14.79 -0.18
CA LEU A 253 9.07 -14.52 0.27
C LEU A 253 9.07 -14.33 1.79
N ASN A 254 9.51 -13.16 2.25
CA ASN A 254 9.43 -12.72 3.65
C ASN A 254 8.02 -12.20 3.94
N GLY A 255 7.04 -13.11 3.96
CA GLY A 255 5.69 -12.88 4.45
C GLY A 255 5.25 -14.01 5.38
N PRO A 256 4.23 -13.81 6.22
CA PRO A 256 3.70 -14.89 7.06
C PRO A 256 3.35 -16.10 6.18
N VAL A 257 3.91 -17.26 6.51
CA VAL A 257 3.72 -18.48 5.73
C VAL A 257 2.27 -18.94 5.89
N ILE A 258 1.51 -18.87 4.80
CA ILE A 258 0.07 -19.22 4.79
C ILE A 258 -0.13 -20.69 4.41
N ASN A 259 0.83 -21.32 3.73
CA ASN A 259 0.84 -22.74 3.37
C ASN A 259 2.21 -23.36 3.64
N ALA A 260 2.23 -24.41 4.49
CA ALA A 260 3.43 -25.16 4.85
C ALA A 260 3.64 -26.42 3.98
N ASP A 261 2.65 -26.80 3.17
CA ASP A 261 2.73 -27.99 2.33
C ASP A 261 3.82 -27.84 1.26
N GLY A 262 4.83 -28.70 1.32
CA GLY A 262 5.94 -28.76 0.36
C GLY A 262 7.16 -27.89 0.70
N ARG A 263 7.15 -27.18 1.82
CA ARG A 263 8.29 -26.36 2.28
C ARG A 263 8.96 -26.98 3.51
N SER A 264 10.27 -27.24 3.43
CA SER A 264 11.08 -27.77 4.54
C SER A 264 11.61 -26.69 5.48
N ASP A 265 11.47 -25.42 5.12
CA ASP A 265 11.96 -24.26 5.88
C ASP A 265 10.89 -23.66 6.82
N VAL A 266 9.73 -24.31 6.93
CA VAL A 266 8.60 -23.86 7.76
C VAL A 266 8.55 -24.64 9.05
N VAL A 267 8.81 -23.95 10.14
CA VAL A 267 8.69 -24.49 11.49
C VAL A 267 7.22 -24.48 11.90
N THR A 268 6.60 -25.65 12.00
CA THR A 268 5.15 -25.81 12.25
C THR A 268 4.83 -26.31 13.66
N SER A 269 5.84 -26.72 14.44
CA SER A 269 5.68 -27.19 15.81
C SER A 269 6.75 -26.64 16.76
N GLN A 270 6.40 -26.48 18.04
CA GLN A 270 7.33 -26.04 19.08
C GLN A 270 8.57 -26.94 19.20
N SER A 271 8.43 -28.25 18.95
CA SER A 271 9.58 -29.17 18.93
C SER A 271 10.59 -28.82 17.85
N GLN A 272 10.13 -28.38 16.67
CA GLN A 272 11.00 -27.96 15.57
C GLN A 272 11.64 -26.59 15.86
N VAL A 273 10.98 -25.74 16.66
CA VAL A 273 11.59 -24.50 17.19
C VAL A 273 12.72 -24.85 18.15
N ASP A 274 12.48 -25.79 19.07
CA ASP A 274 13.47 -26.22 20.05
C ASP A 274 14.68 -26.89 19.37
N ASP A 275 14.46 -27.74 18.36
CA ASP A 275 15.52 -28.35 17.54
C ASP A 275 16.35 -27.30 16.76
N LEU A 276 15.70 -26.24 16.28
CA LEU A 276 16.36 -25.14 15.57
C LEU A 276 17.21 -24.29 16.52
N LEU A 277 16.70 -24.01 17.72
CA LEU A 277 17.42 -23.29 18.77
C LEU A 277 18.64 -24.08 19.25
N GLU A 278 18.49 -25.39 19.44
CA GLU A 278 19.60 -26.29 19.78
C GLU A 278 20.66 -26.32 18.67
N SER A 279 20.24 -26.30 17.40
CA SER A 279 21.16 -26.26 16.24
C SER A 279 21.93 -24.93 16.12
N LEU A 280 21.36 -23.83 16.63
CA LEU A 280 21.96 -22.50 16.68
C LEU A 280 22.77 -22.26 17.97
N GLY A 281 22.80 -23.24 18.88
CA GLY A 281 23.60 -23.22 20.10
C GLY A 281 22.95 -22.46 21.27
N PHE A 282 21.62 -22.35 21.29
CA PHE A 282 20.83 -21.81 22.39
C PHE A 282 20.16 -22.92 23.22
#